data_AF-A0A0F3RCU8-F1
#
_entry.id   AF-A0A0F3RCU8-F1
#
_cell.length_a   1.000
_cell.length_b   1.000
_cell.length_c   1.000
_cell.angle_alpha   90.00
_cell.angle_beta   90.00
_cell.angle_gamma   90.00
#
_symmetry.space_group_name_H-M   'P 1'
#
loop_
_entity.id
_entity.type
_entity.pdbx_description
1 polymer ?
#
loop_
_entity_poly.entity_id
_entity_poly.type
_entity_poly.pdbx_seq_one_letter_code
_entity_poly.pdbx_strand_id
1 'polypeptide(L)'
;MFFVIIIVIKIRNIAVNYLDSLVWTSRGIIDYKETAKTLLAKEQLSDNNKYHLACAYCFEDDIAIIIPKVVDTVLDLWCFDIQTMVYFWTAHLTGDFTELNKMVSDYNANYETNCSINECVFQVLTYYRIDNRVDSKNPVAIKYMFNKLSDEEKSRQIVSVVKEICNTNIQCFFLSQMNAEQQQEVFKANASHILVSFLDNWL
;
A
#
# COMPACT_ATOMS: atom_id res chain seq x y z
N MET A 1 11.78 9.40 0.41
CA MET A 1 11.97 8.55 -0.78
C MET A 1 12.81 7.28 -0.51
N PHE A 2 13.80 7.28 0.39
CA PHE A 2 14.43 6.03 0.89
C PHE A 2 13.53 5.16 1.81
N PHE A 3 12.33 5.61 2.13
CA PHE A 3 11.61 5.12 3.31
C PHE A 3 10.61 3.97 3.08
N VAL A 4 10.16 3.68 1.85
CA VAL A 4 9.23 2.55 1.64
C VAL A 4 9.95 1.20 1.85
N ILE A 5 11.25 1.14 1.54
CA ILE A 5 12.12 0.02 1.93
C ILE A 5 12.39 0.05 3.45
N ILE A 6 12.54 1.23 4.07
CA ILE A 6 12.78 1.39 5.53
C ILE A 6 11.53 1.14 6.40
N ILE A 7 10.32 1.26 5.85
CA ILE A 7 9.06 1.03 6.60
C ILE A 7 8.77 -0.46 6.67
N VAL A 8 9.00 -1.19 5.57
CA VAL A 8 8.86 -2.66 5.59
C VAL A 8 10.04 -3.33 6.28
N ILE A 9 11.22 -2.71 6.23
CA ILE A 9 12.43 -3.18 6.88
C ILE A 9 12.76 -2.23 8.03
N LYS A 10 12.26 -2.55 9.22
CA LYS A 10 12.57 -1.87 10.48
C LYS A 10 14.04 -1.43 10.49
N ILE A 11 14.28 -0.14 10.73
CA ILE A 11 15.58 0.48 11.09
C ILE A 11 16.40 0.98 9.87
N ARG A 12 16.73 2.29 9.93
CA ARG A 12 17.68 3.00 9.04
C ARG A 12 19.03 2.30 8.81
N ASN A 13 19.42 1.36 9.68
CA ASN A 13 20.65 0.57 9.60
C ASN A 13 20.58 -0.57 8.57
N ILE A 14 19.37 -0.97 8.15
CA ILE A 14 19.21 -2.08 7.22
C ILE A 14 19.32 -1.58 5.77
N ALA A 15 18.80 -0.39 5.44
CA ALA A 15 18.85 0.17 4.09
C ALA A 15 20.27 0.31 3.48
N VAL A 16 21.30 0.48 4.31
CA VAL A 16 22.71 0.57 3.83
C VAL A 16 23.21 -0.78 3.31
N ASN A 17 22.75 -1.89 3.89
CA ASN A 17 23.22 -3.24 3.53
C ASN A 17 22.59 -3.80 2.25
N TYR A 18 21.60 -3.12 1.67
CA TYR A 18 20.87 -3.59 0.49
C TYR A 18 20.90 -2.60 -0.68
N LEU A 19 21.86 -1.66 -0.69
CA LEU A 19 22.04 -0.74 -1.81
C LEU A 19 22.31 -1.47 -3.13
N ASP A 20 22.99 -2.62 -3.06
CA ASP A 20 23.26 -3.52 -4.19
C ASP A 20 21.99 -4.17 -4.76
N SER A 21 20.89 -4.15 -4.00
CA SER A 21 19.62 -4.80 -4.33
C SER A 21 18.62 -3.82 -4.92
N LEU A 22 18.97 -2.53 -5.01
CA LEU A 22 18.13 -1.51 -5.63
C LEU A 22 18.08 -1.71 -7.14
N VAL A 23 16.86 -1.87 -7.65
CA VAL A 23 16.58 -1.93 -9.08
C VAL A 23 16.19 -0.53 -9.54
N TRP A 24 16.87 -0.01 -10.56
CA TRP A 24 16.57 1.30 -11.15
C TRP A 24 15.74 1.13 -12.42
N THR A 25 14.73 1.98 -12.59
CA THR A 25 14.01 2.12 -13.86
C THR A 25 14.89 2.86 -14.88
N SER A 26 14.52 2.79 -16.16
CA SER A 26 15.18 3.57 -17.23
C SER A 26 15.11 5.09 -17.01
N ARG A 27 14.22 5.57 -16.14
CA ARG A 27 14.07 6.98 -15.75
C ARG A 27 14.93 7.38 -14.54
N GLY A 28 15.76 6.47 -14.02
CA GLY A 28 16.63 6.78 -12.88
C GLY A 28 15.92 6.87 -11.52
N ILE A 29 14.67 6.38 -11.42
CA ILE A 29 13.98 6.19 -10.13
C ILE A 29 14.01 4.71 -9.73
N ILE A 30 13.99 4.43 -8.43
CA ILE A 30 13.97 3.06 -7.90
C ILE A 30 12.66 2.36 -8.28
N ASP A 31 12.76 1.19 -8.90
CA ASP A 31 11.65 0.26 -9.05
C ASP A 31 11.43 -0.49 -7.73
N TYR A 32 10.54 0.02 -6.91
CA TYR A 32 10.26 -0.55 -5.60
C TYR A 32 9.74 -1.98 -5.66
N LYS A 33 8.98 -2.34 -6.70
CA LYS A 33 8.40 -3.69 -6.81
C LYS A 33 9.49 -4.69 -7.18
N GLU A 34 10.31 -4.40 -8.19
CA GLU A 34 11.41 -5.28 -8.58
C GLU A 34 12.53 -5.31 -7.53
N THR A 35 12.77 -4.20 -6.83
CA THR A 35 13.65 -4.17 -5.66
C THR A 35 13.12 -5.09 -4.55
N ALA A 36 11.82 -5.04 -4.25
CA ALA A 36 11.23 -5.93 -3.26
C ALA A 36 11.38 -7.41 -3.63
N LYS A 37 11.19 -7.78 -4.91
CA LYS A 37 11.46 -9.14 -5.39
C LYS A 37 12.93 -9.54 -5.22
N THR A 38 13.85 -8.65 -5.56
CA THR A 38 15.30 -8.88 -5.40
C THR A 38 15.67 -9.13 -3.94
N LEU A 39 15.06 -8.38 -3.02
CA LEU A 39 15.23 -8.53 -1.58
C LEU A 39 14.65 -9.85 -1.05
N LEU A 40 13.50 -10.31 -1.56
CA LEU A 40 12.92 -11.60 -1.17
C LEU A 40 13.84 -12.78 -1.48
N ALA A 41 14.61 -12.70 -2.56
CA ALA A 41 15.58 -13.73 -2.94
C ALA A 41 16.84 -13.76 -2.05
N LYS A 42 17.09 -12.74 -1.21
CA LYS A 42 18.29 -12.70 -0.36
C LYS A 42 18.12 -13.60 0.86
N GLU A 43 19.05 -14.52 1.07
CA GLU A 43 19.07 -15.40 2.25
C GLU A 43 19.23 -14.63 3.57
N GLN A 44 19.90 -13.48 3.54
CA GLN A 44 20.18 -12.64 4.71
C GLN A 44 18.93 -11.97 5.30
N LEU A 45 17.85 -11.89 4.52
CA LEU A 45 16.59 -11.32 5.00
C LEU A 45 15.83 -12.39 5.78
N SER A 46 15.49 -12.12 7.05
CA SER A 46 14.75 -13.06 7.89
C SER A 46 13.39 -13.40 7.29
N ASP A 47 12.87 -14.60 7.56
CA ASP A 47 11.57 -15.03 7.05
C ASP A 47 10.44 -14.05 7.48
N ASN A 48 10.51 -13.48 8.69
CA ASN A 48 9.56 -12.45 9.11
C ASN A 48 9.65 -11.20 8.22
N ASN A 49 10.85 -10.67 7.98
CA ASN A 49 11.02 -9.50 7.11
C ASN A 49 10.61 -9.80 5.66
N LYS A 50 10.87 -11.02 5.17
CA LYS A 50 10.39 -11.49 3.87
C LYS A 50 8.87 -11.52 3.81
N TYR A 51 8.21 -12.04 4.84
CA TYR A 51 6.75 -12.06 4.91
C TYR A 51 6.17 -10.65 4.86
N HIS A 52 6.66 -9.75 5.69
CA HIS A 52 6.22 -8.35 5.69
C HIS A 52 6.40 -7.69 4.33
N LEU A 53 7.53 -7.95 3.66
CA LEU A 53 7.82 -7.44 2.33
C LEU A 53 6.89 -8.02 1.26
N ALA A 54 6.66 -9.33 1.30
CA ALA A 54 5.77 -10.01 0.39
C ALA A 54 4.33 -9.48 0.54
N CYS A 55 3.84 -9.34 1.77
CA CYS A 55 2.53 -8.76 2.08
C CYS A 55 2.40 -7.32 1.57
N ALA A 56 3.38 -6.46 1.87
CA ALA A 56 3.35 -5.05 1.47
C ALA A 56 3.28 -4.87 -0.06
N TYR A 57 3.93 -5.76 -0.82
CA TYR A 57 3.94 -5.71 -2.29
C TYR A 57 2.99 -6.71 -2.95
N CYS A 58 2.14 -7.39 -2.17
CA CYS A 58 1.12 -8.31 -2.66
C CYS A 58 1.69 -9.43 -3.55
N PHE A 59 2.81 -10.03 -3.16
CA PHE A 59 3.39 -11.18 -3.85
C PHE A 59 2.74 -12.47 -3.38
N GLU A 60 1.55 -12.79 -3.91
CA GLU A 60 0.69 -13.88 -3.41
C GLU A 60 1.41 -15.23 -3.29
N ASP A 61 2.19 -15.61 -4.31
CA ASP A 61 2.92 -16.88 -4.33
C ASP A 61 3.98 -16.94 -3.21
N ASP A 62 4.76 -15.86 -3.04
CA ASP A 62 5.76 -15.76 -1.98
C ASP A 62 5.11 -15.75 -0.60
N ILE A 63 4.00 -15.03 -0.44
CA ILE A 63 3.22 -14.96 0.80
C ILE A 63 2.78 -16.37 1.22
N ALA A 64 2.23 -17.15 0.29
CA ALA A 64 1.76 -18.51 0.56
C ALA A 64 2.92 -19.47 0.94
N ILE A 65 4.10 -19.27 0.36
CA ILE A 65 5.30 -20.06 0.68
C ILE A 65 5.87 -19.69 2.06
N ILE A 66 5.83 -18.41 2.44
CA ILE A 66 6.49 -17.91 3.65
C ILE A 66 5.63 -18.09 4.90
N ILE A 67 4.29 -17.91 4.82
CA ILE A 67 3.40 -17.89 6.00
C ILE A 67 3.58 -19.08 6.97
N PRO A 68 3.78 -20.35 6.53
CA PRO A 68 3.91 -21.47 7.47
C PRO A 68 5.14 -21.36 8.38
N LYS A 69 6.14 -20.57 8.00
CA LYS A 69 7.37 -20.37 8.77
C LYS A 69 7.25 -19.28 9.83
N VAL A 70 6.25 -18.40 9.70
CA VAL A 70 6.17 -17.15 10.47
C VAL A 70 4.84 -16.93 11.16
N VAL A 71 3.80 -17.72 10.87
CA VAL A 71 2.43 -17.51 11.37
C VAL A 71 2.36 -17.30 12.88
N ASP A 72 3.12 -18.07 13.66
CA ASP A 72 3.16 -17.95 15.12
C ASP A 72 3.84 -16.65 15.61
N THR A 73 4.74 -16.08 14.80
CA THR A 73 5.51 -14.86 15.12
C THR A 73 4.88 -13.58 14.60
N VAL A 74 4.01 -13.68 13.60
CA VAL A 74 3.31 -12.56 12.94
C VAL A 74 2.12 -12.07 13.76
N LEU A 75 1.67 -12.83 14.77
CA LEU A 75 0.58 -12.39 15.65
C LEU A 75 1.07 -11.43 16.76
N ASP A 76 2.38 -11.28 16.95
CA ASP A 76 2.99 -10.33 17.91
C ASP A 76 3.18 -8.91 17.33
N LEU A 77 2.39 -8.50 16.33
CA LEU A 77 2.57 -7.22 15.66
C LEU A 77 1.86 -6.09 16.41
N TRP A 78 2.58 -4.96 16.58
CA TRP A 78 2.22 -3.90 17.53
C TRP A 78 1.38 -2.76 16.92
N CYS A 79 1.12 -2.73 15.61
CA CYS A 79 0.36 -1.64 15.01
C CYS A 79 -0.20 -1.98 13.62
N PHE A 80 -1.53 -2.00 13.52
CA PHE A 80 -2.26 -2.25 12.28
C PHE A 80 -1.97 -1.21 11.19
N ASP A 81 -1.92 0.08 11.53
CA ASP A 81 -1.74 1.16 10.54
C ASP A 81 -0.38 1.09 9.82
N ILE A 82 0.62 0.49 10.47
CA ILE A 82 1.97 0.32 9.90
C ILE A 82 2.04 -0.95 9.04
N GLN A 83 1.20 -1.94 9.32
CA GLN A 83 1.33 -3.30 8.79
C GLN A 83 0.01 -3.84 8.25
N THR A 84 -0.85 -2.94 7.75
CA THR A 84 -2.21 -3.22 7.28
C THR A 84 -2.26 -4.41 6.33
N MET A 85 -1.35 -4.47 5.37
CA MET A 85 -1.29 -5.58 4.42
C MET A 85 -0.89 -6.90 5.06
N VAL A 86 -0.08 -6.89 6.12
CA VAL A 86 0.30 -8.12 6.85
C VAL A 86 -0.92 -8.71 7.52
N TYR A 87 -1.71 -7.90 8.25
CA TYR A 87 -2.97 -8.36 8.85
C TYR A 87 -3.96 -8.84 7.78
N PHE A 88 -4.11 -8.09 6.69
CA PHE A 88 -4.98 -8.47 5.57
C PHE A 88 -4.63 -9.87 5.03
N TRP A 89 -3.35 -10.10 4.72
CA TRP A 89 -2.89 -11.36 4.15
C TRP A 89 -2.94 -12.50 5.15
N THR A 90 -2.51 -12.28 6.39
CA THR A 90 -2.57 -13.31 7.44
C THR A 90 -4.01 -13.79 7.64
N ALA A 91 -4.97 -12.89 7.79
CA ALA A 91 -6.38 -13.26 7.94
C ALA A 91 -6.94 -14.04 6.74
N HIS A 92 -6.58 -13.64 5.51
CA HIS A 92 -7.02 -14.35 4.31
C HIS A 92 -6.45 -15.76 4.19
N LEU A 93 -5.23 -15.99 4.67
CA LEU A 93 -4.57 -17.29 4.59
C LEU A 93 -4.98 -18.21 5.75
N THR A 94 -5.14 -17.68 6.96
CA THR A 94 -5.54 -18.46 8.13
C THR A 94 -7.05 -18.64 8.23
N GLY A 95 -7.82 -17.79 7.56
CA GLY A 95 -9.27 -17.70 7.73
C GLY A 95 -9.69 -16.98 9.02
N ASP A 96 -8.74 -16.48 9.81
CA ASP A 96 -9.00 -15.76 11.06
C ASP A 96 -9.07 -14.26 10.82
N PHE A 97 -10.30 -13.74 10.75
CA PHE A 97 -10.58 -12.32 10.58
C PHE A 97 -10.85 -11.58 11.90
N THR A 98 -10.62 -12.20 13.06
CA THR A 98 -11.01 -11.64 14.37
C THR A 98 -10.46 -10.23 14.58
N GLU A 99 -9.15 -10.04 14.39
CA GLU A 99 -8.51 -8.73 14.57
C GLU A 99 -8.93 -7.71 13.49
N LEU A 100 -9.08 -8.14 12.23
CA LEU A 100 -9.57 -7.26 11.16
C LEU A 100 -11.00 -6.80 11.41
N ASN A 101 -11.89 -7.70 11.83
CA ASN A 101 -13.29 -7.36 12.13
C ASN A 101 -13.40 -6.40 13.30
N LYS A 102 -12.59 -6.62 14.35
CA LYS A 102 -12.52 -5.70 15.48
C LYS A 102 -12.09 -4.31 15.02
N MET A 103 -11.02 -4.23 14.23
CA MET A 103 -10.49 -2.98 13.70
C MET A 103 -11.49 -2.24 12.79
N VAL A 104 -12.15 -2.96 11.89
CA VAL A 104 -13.21 -2.40 11.03
C VAL A 104 -14.40 -1.92 11.85
N SER A 105 -14.78 -2.64 12.90
CA SER A 105 -15.85 -2.23 13.81
C SER A 105 -15.49 -0.95 14.54
N ASP A 106 -14.26 -0.85 15.06
CA ASP A 106 -13.75 0.34 15.74
C ASP A 106 -13.69 1.54 14.78
N TYR A 107 -13.21 1.32 13.55
CA TYR A 107 -13.20 2.35 12.49
C TYR A 107 -14.61 2.85 12.17
N ASN A 108 -15.55 1.92 11.92
CA ASN A 108 -16.94 2.24 11.63
C ASN A 108 -17.61 3.01 12.77
N ALA A 109 -17.33 2.64 14.03
CA ALA A 109 -17.86 3.35 15.19
C ALA A 109 -17.29 4.78 15.31
N ASN A 110 -15.98 4.95 15.08
CA ASN A 110 -15.31 6.24 15.24
C ASN A 110 -15.66 7.25 14.14
N TYR A 111 -15.94 6.78 12.92
CA TYR A 111 -16.22 7.63 11.76
C TYR A 111 -17.68 7.58 11.29
N GLU A 112 -18.56 6.90 12.05
CA GLU A 112 -19.97 6.70 11.72
C GLU A 112 -20.18 6.13 10.30
N THR A 113 -19.31 5.20 9.90
CA THR A 113 -19.35 4.55 8.59
C THR A 113 -19.87 3.12 8.67
N ASN A 114 -20.11 2.50 7.51
CA ASN A 114 -20.42 1.08 7.39
C ASN A 114 -19.55 0.45 6.29
N CYS A 115 -18.24 0.58 6.43
CA CYS A 115 -17.28 0.07 5.47
C CYS A 115 -17.10 -1.45 5.60
N SER A 116 -16.89 -2.11 4.47
CA SER A 116 -16.40 -3.49 4.44
C SER A 116 -14.94 -3.58 4.89
N ILE A 117 -14.43 -4.78 5.15
CA ILE A 117 -12.99 -4.98 5.44
C ILE A 117 -12.12 -4.41 4.32
N ASN A 118 -12.47 -4.69 3.06
CA ASN A 118 -11.69 -4.23 1.92
C ASN A 118 -11.72 -2.70 1.80
N GLU A 119 -12.88 -2.09 2.02
CA GLU A 119 -13.04 -0.64 2.01
C GLU A 119 -12.24 0.01 3.16
N CYS A 120 -12.30 -0.54 4.37
CA CYS A 120 -11.53 -0.07 5.52
C CYS A 120 -10.02 -0.14 5.27
N VAL A 121 -9.53 -1.29 4.79
CA VAL A 121 -8.12 -1.50 4.48
C VAL A 121 -7.66 -0.53 3.39
N PHE A 122 -8.46 -0.36 2.34
CA PHE A 122 -8.17 0.60 1.29
C PHE A 122 -8.09 2.03 1.84
N GLN A 123 -9.03 2.43 2.70
CA GLN A 123 -9.04 3.76 3.31
C GLN A 123 -7.82 4.00 4.20
N VAL A 124 -7.38 3.01 4.98
CA VAL A 124 -6.16 3.13 5.78
C VAL A 124 -4.94 3.33 4.88
N LEU A 125 -4.83 2.57 3.78
CA LEU A 125 -3.73 2.73 2.82
C LEU A 125 -3.75 4.09 2.11
N THR A 126 -4.93 4.67 1.87
CA THR A 126 -5.07 5.91 1.09
C THR A 126 -5.16 7.18 1.93
N TYR A 127 -5.65 7.15 3.17
CA TYR A 127 -5.91 8.36 3.97
C TYR A 127 -5.05 8.44 5.22
N TYR A 128 -4.62 7.31 5.79
CA TYR A 128 -3.85 7.34 7.01
C TYR A 128 -2.42 7.83 6.75
N ARG A 129 -2.00 8.85 7.52
CA ARG A 129 -0.64 9.41 7.44
C ARG A 129 0.31 8.52 8.24
N ILE A 130 0.80 7.45 7.61
CA ILE A 130 1.78 6.54 8.22
C ILE A 130 3.11 7.27 8.51
N ASP A 131 3.37 8.39 7.83
CA ASP A 131 4.48 9.30 8.13
C ASP A 131 4.09 10.71 7.64
N ASN A 132 4.61 11.78 8.23
CA ASN A 132 4.31 13.19 7.87
C ASN A 132 4.86 13.59 6.48
N ARG A 133 5.00 12.63 5.55
CA ARG A 133 5.52 12.82 4.20
C ARG A 133 4.54 12.27 3.18
N VAL A 134 4.21 13.12 2.23
CA VAL A 134 3.13 12.96 1.25
C VAL A 134 3.35 11.79 0.26
N ASP A 135 4.60 11.30 0.13
CA ASP A 135 4.99 10.32 -0.91
C ASP A 135 5.31 8.90 -0.40
N SER A 136 4.96 8.53 0.83
CA SER A 136 5.29 7.21 1.40
C SER A 136 4.32 6.08 1.02
N LYS A 137 3.24 6.39 0.30
CA LYS A 137 2.19 5.41 -0.02
C LYS A 137 2.67 4.36 -1.01
N ASN A 138 2.38 3.09 -0.72
CA ASN A 138 2.74 1.97 -1.59
C ASN A 138 1.71 1.82 -2.73
N PRO A 139 2.09 2.14 -3.99
CA PRO A 139 1.16 2.05 -5.12
C PRO A 139 0.71 0.62 -5.40
N VAL A 140 1.49 -0.39 -5.05
CA VAL A 140 1.16 -1.79 -5.32
C VAL A 140 0.00 -2.24 -4.43
N ALA A 141 0.11 -2.04 -3.11
CA ALA A 141 -0.94 -2.37 -2.15
C ALA A 141 -2.25 -1.61 -2.44
N ILE A 142 -2.17 -0.31 -2.73
CA ILE A 142 -3.36 0.52 -3.01
C ILE A 142 -4.09 0.03 -4.27
N LYS A 143 -3.35 -0.25 -5.35
CA LYS A 143 -3.94 -0.79 -6.60
C LYS A 143 -4.55 -2.17 -6.37
N TYR A 144 -3.86 -3.02 -5.63
CA TYR A 144 -4.35 -4.35 -5.28
C TYR A 144 -5.67 -4.28 -4.52
N MET A 145 -5.73 -3.49 -3.45
CA MET A 145 -6.94 -3.34 -2.63
C MET A 145 -8.08 -2.66 -3.37
N PHE A 146 -7.79 -1.66 -4.21
CA PHE A 146 -8.83 -1.04 -5.06
C PHE A 146 -9.53 -2.07 -5.96
N ASN A 147 -8.79 -3.04 -6.50
CA ASN A 147 -9.37 -4.09 -7.34
C ASN A 147 -10.23 -5.09 -6.55
N LYS A 148 -10.10 -5.15 -5.22
CA LYS A 148 -10.93 -5.97 -4.33
C LYS A 148 -12.23 -5.27 -3.90
N LEU A 149 -12.38 -3.99 -4.21
CA LEU A 149 -13.61 -3.23 -3.94
C LEU A 149 -14.71 -3.58 -4.96
N SER A 150 -15.95 -3.54 -4.51
CA SER A 150 -17.12 -3.50 -5.38
C SER A 150 -17.18 -2.22 -6.20
N ASP A 151 -17.94 -2.22 -7.30
CA ASP A 151 -18.06 -1.04 -8.15
C ASP A 151 -18.71 0.15 -7.43
N GLU A 152 -19.62 -0.11 -6.49
CA GLU A 152 -20.19 0.92 -5.63
C GLU A 152 -19.12 1.55 -4.72
N GLU A 153 -18.34 0.73 -4.01
CA GLU A 153 -17.25 1.19 -3.14
C GLU A 153 -16.19 1.97 -3.93
N LYS A 154 -15.84 1.51 -5.15
CA LYS A 154 -14.93 2.25 -6.04
C LYS A 154 -15.48 3.61 -6.38
N SER A 155 -16.73 3.68 -6.81
CA SER A 155 -17.39 4.92 -7.23
C SER A 155 -17.44 5.96 -6.10
N ARG A 156 -17.75 5.53 -4.87
CA ARG A 156 -17.80 6.42 -3.69
C ARG A 156 -16.45 7.04 -3.32
N GLN A 157 -15.34 6.37 -3.61
CA GLN A 157 -14.03 6.72 -3.06
C GLN A 157 -13.06 7.31 -4.09
N ILE A 158 -13.18 6.94 -5.36
CA ILE A 158 -12.12 7.20 -6.34
C ILE A 158 -11.81 8.69 -6.51
N VAL A 159 -12.84 9.55 -6.50
CA VAL A 159 -12.69 11.00 -6.66
C VAL A 159 -11.98 11.63 -5.46
N SER A 160 -12.39 11.29 -4.23
CA SER A 160 -11.77 11.82 -3.01
C SER A 160 -10.33 11.35 -2.87
N VAL A 161 -10.04 10.08 -3.16
CA VAL A 161 -8.67 9.56 -3.11
C VAL A 161 -7.75 10.32 -4.06
N VAL A 162 -8.15 10.57 -5.31
CA VAL A 162 -7.31 11.29 -6.27
C VAL A 162 -7.07 12.73 -5.86
N LYS A 163 -8.06 13.39 -5.26
CA LYS A 163 -7.92 14.76 -4.76
C LYS A 163 -6.91 14.88 -3.62
N GLU A 164 -6.81 13.86 -2.76
CA GLU A 164 -5.97 13.87 -1.56
C GLU A 164 -4.57 13.24 -1.75
N ILE A 165 -4.42 12.30 -2.68
CA ILE A 165 -3.15 11.60 -2.88
C ILE A 165 -2.22 12.40 -3.80
N CYS A 166 -0.95 12.61 -3.42
CA CYS A 166 0.01 13.30 -4.29
C CYS A 166 0.97 12.36 -5.05
N ASN A 167 0.89 11.05 -4.80
CA ASN A 167 1.70 10.09 -5.56
C ASN A 167 1.18 9.97 -6.99
N THR A 168 1.93 10.48 -7.96
CA THR A 168 1.54 10.53 -9.37
C THR A 168 1.25 9.16 -9.97
N ASN A 169 2.00 8.11 -9.61
CA ASN A 169 1.76 6.75 -10.11
C ASN A 169 0.41 6.18 -9.66
N ILE A 170 -0.10 6.66 -8.52
CA ILE A 170 -1.41 6.30 -8.00
C ILE A 170 -2.49 7.20 -8.60
N GLN A 171 -2.25 8.50 -8.70
CA GLN A 171 -3.17 9.45 -9.38
C GLN A 171 -3.44 9.03 -10.83
N CYS A 172 -2.40 8.77 -11.63
CA CYS A 172 -2.52 8.31 -13.02
C CYS A 172 -3.37 7.05 -13.12
N PHE A 173 -3.14 6.09 -12.21
CA PHE A 173 -3.91 4.86 -12.17
C PHE A 173 -5.39 5.15 -11.93
N PHE A 174 -5.75 5.87 -10.87
CA PHE A 174 -7.15 6.13 -10.56
C PHE A 174 -7.83 7.00 -11.62
N LEU A 175 -7.16 8.01 -12.18
CA LEU A 175 -7.71 8.80 -13.29
C LEU A 175 -8.04 7.91 -14.50
N SER A 176 -7.22 6.89 -14.79
CA SER A 176 -7.52 5.92 -15.86
C SER A 176 -8.72 5.04 -15.57
N GLN A 177 -9.14 4.90 -14.31
CA GLN A 177 -10.30 4.11 -13.89
C GLN A 177 -11.58 4.96 -13.79
N MET A 178 -11.48 6.29 -13.89
CA MET A 178 -12.61 7.21 -13.81
C MET A 178 -13.32 7.38 -15.14
N ASN A 179 -14.63 7.64 -15.07
CA ASN A 179 -15.37 8.16 -16.22
C ASN A 179 -15.09 9.66 -16.43
N ALA A 180 -15.58 10.21 -17.55
CA ALA A 180 -15.33 11.60 -17.93
C ALA A 180 -15.86 12.63 -16.90
N GLU A 181 -17.01 12.36 -16.27
CA GLU A 181 -17.61 13.25 -15.28
C GLU A 181 -16.76 13.32 -14.01
N GLN A 182 -16.33 12.17 -13.51
CA GLN A 182 -15.43 12.06 -12.35
C GLN A 182 -14.08 12.73 -12.61
N GLN A 183 -13.48 12.50 -13.79
CA GLN A 183 -12.24 13.20 -14.17
C GLN A 183 -12.45 14.71 -14.18
N GLN A 184 -13.54 15.19 -14.79
CA GLN A 184 -13.83 16.61 -14.85
C GLN A 184 -13.99 17.23 -13.45
N GLU A 185 -14.65 16.52 -12.53
CA GLU A 185 -14.78 16.96 -11.14
C GLU A 185 -13.41 17.12 -10.45
N VAL A 186 -12.53 16.13 -10.63
CA VAL A 186 -11.17 16.14 -10.08
C VAL A 186 -10.37 17.33 -10.63
N PHE A 187 -10.36 17.53 -11.95
CA PHE A 187 -9.62 18.64 -12.56
C PHE A 187 -10.22 20.01 -12.20
N LYS A 188 -11.54 20.15 -12.07
CA LYS A 188 -12.15 21.41 -11.61
C LYS A 188 -11.68 21.81 -10.21
N ALA A 189 -11.47 20.84 -9.31
CA ALA A 189 -11.01 21.11 -7.95
C ALA A 189 -9.50 21.36 -7.88
N ASN A 190 -8.70 20.52 -8.55
CA ASN A 190 -7.25 20.40 -8.31
C ASN A 190 -6.39 20.37 -9.58
N ALA A 191 -6.84 20.98 -10.71
CA ALA A 191 -6.12 20.92 -11.98
C ALA A 191 -4.64 21.32 -11.89
N SER A 192 -4.31 22.42 -11.19
CA SER A 192 -2.94 22.89 -11.09
C SER A 192 -2.03 21.86 -10.41
N HIS A 193 -2.44 21.31 -9.27
CA HIS A 193 -1.67 20.33 -8.53
C HIS A 193 -1.48 19.03 -9.32
N ILE A 194 -2.53 18.54 -9.98
CA ILE A 194 -2.49 17.30 -10.77
C ILE A 194 -1.63 17.48 -12.03
N LEU A 195 -1.73 18.62 -12.71
CA LEU A 195 -0.92 18.87 -13.90
C LEU A 195 0.55 19.03 -13.56
N VAL A 196 0.88 19.72 -12.45
CA VAL A 196 2.26 19.84 -11.97
C VAL A 196 2.83 18.46 -11.61
N SER A 197 2.06 17.61 -10.91
CA SER A 197 2.52 16.27 -10.55
C SER A 197 2.84 15.38 -11.77
N PHE A 198 2.16 15.60 -12.90
CA PHE A 198 2.48 14.94 -14.17
C PHE A 198 3.75 15.47 -14.82
N LEU A 199 3.92 16.80 -14.84
CA LEU A 199 5.09 17.44 -15.43
C LEU A 199 6.38 17.08 -14.69
N ASP A 200 6.33 17.03 -13.35
CA ASP A 200 7.46 16.65 -12.50
C ASP A 200 7.91 15.19 -12.72
N ASN A 201 7.05 14.33 -13.28
CA ASN A 201 7.39 12.94 -13.64
C ASN A 201 7.73 12.75 -15.13
N TRP A 202 7.64 13.81 -15.93
CA TRP A 202 7.97 13.82 -17.36
C TRP A 202 9.35 14.39 -17.66
N LEU A 203 9.89 15.23 -16.77
CA LEU A 203 11.26 15.77 -16.81
C LEU A 203 12.23 14.88 -16.01
#